data_AF-A0A2C5YFX0-F1
#
_entry.id   AF-A0A2C5YFX0-F1
#
_cell.length_a   1.000
_cell.length_b   1.000
_cell.length_c   1.000
_cell.angle_alpha   90.00
_cell.angle_beta   90.00
_cell.angle_gamma   90.00
#
_symmetry.space_group_name_H-M   'P 1'
#
loop_
_entity.id
_entity.type
_entity.pdbx_description
1 polymer ?
#
loop_
_entity_poly.entity_id
_entity_poly.type
_entity_poly.pdbx_seq_one_letter_code
_entity_poly.pdbx_strand_id
1 'polypeptide(L)'
;MPGLVSATGVLAFLADEEPELKVFALQTLNDDIDTVWTEVAGALTQLEALYEDETFPERQLAALVLAKVYYHLQAYNDSMAFALAAGDLFKLDSPGEFEETIISKCVDQYIAVTAARHAKPKASTNADLPELTTTFSHASDGALMSPTTPFSHTTLPPKSLLSRASLDNTILEATFQPVVKQARSGSLAQLPDKATEASLRRVVERLFESCLSQGRYRQVVGIAIEAKNLDVLRRVIKRANDDEKRSKAKSHDGLQGPAEELMEYTLAMCMDVVQERGFRTEILRLILDLLNDIANPDYFAIARCVVYLDSDEEASRMLRTLVSNGDRISLANAYQVAFDLYDNGTQEFLSRVLSSLPAGKRSGEGDDDKAAAGGGGDEAKETDALLGSEPASADDKAYRNIRSILEGSKTIRLNLEFLYRNNHTDLTILNKVRDSLEGRNSIFHTAVTFCNALMNQGTTNDKFFRDNLEWLGKAVNWSKFTATAALGVIHRGNLSQSRKLLEPYLPRQGGLGSGSIFSQGGALYAYGLIHANHGADALDYLKTQFAQAEQEVVQHGGALGLGIAGMATGDTRLSTARPSASRWASSCWARATSRLSRR
;
A
#
# COMPACT_ATOMS: atom_id res chain seq x y z
N MET A 1 -6.55 -4.90 -60.29
CA MET A 1 -6.23 -6.18 -60.97
C MET A 1 -7.13 -7.24 -60.37
N PRO A 2 -7.66 -8.21 -61.13
CA PRO A 2 -8.26 -9.40 -60.51
C PRO A 2 -7.20 -10.06 -59.62
N GLY A 3 -7.51 -10.29 -58.34
CA GLY A 3 -6.56 -10.87 -57.39
C GLY A 3 -6.10 -12.26 -57.84
N LEU A 4 -4.86 -12.61 -57.51
CA LEU A 4 -4.29 -13.90 -57.82
C LEU A 4 -5.12 -15.04 -57.21
N VAL A 5 -5.46 -16.00 -58.07
CA VAL A 5 -6.16 -17.24 -57.70
C VAL A 5 -5.16 -18.34 -57.34
N SER A 6 -3.92 -18.26 -57.84
CA SER A 6 -2.80 -19.15 -57.49
C SER A 6 -1.48 -18.40 -57.65
N ALA A 7 -0.58 -18.55 -56.68
CA ALA A 7 0.75 -17.97 -56.66
C ALA A 7 1.81 -18.82 -57.36
N THR A 8 1.51 -20.05 -57.78
CA THR A 8 2.48 -20.98 -58.40
C THR A 8 3.31 -20.35 -59.53
N GLY A 9 2.68 -19.56 -60.43
CA GLY A 9 3.38 -18.87 -61.51
C GLY A 9 4.27 -17.72 -61.04
N VAL A 10 3.89 -17.04 -59.96
CA VAL A 10 4.64 -15.93 -59.36
C VAL A 10 5.82 -16.46 -58.53
N LEU A 11 5.63 -17.58 -57.83
CA LEU A 11 6.68 -18.28 -57.08
C LEU A 11 7.78 -18.81 -58.00
N ALA A 12 7.45 -19.20 -59.24
CA ALA A 12 8.46 -19.61 -60.23
C ALA A 12 9.47 -18.50 -60.55
N PHE A 13 9.05 -17.23 -60.53
CA PHE A 13 9.93 -16.08 -60.75
C PHE A 13 10.91 -15.84 -59.58
N LEU A 14 10.66 -16.40 -58.39
CA LEU A 14 11.61 -16.32 -57.27
C LEU A 14 12.88 -17.17 -57.52
N ALA A 15 12.78 -18.18 -58.39
CA ALA A 15 13.90 -19.05 -58.75
C ALA A 15 14.74 -18.53 -59.94
N ASP A 16 14.32 -17.43 -60.58
CA ASP A 16 15.03 -16.85 -61.71
C ASP A 16 16.35 -16.17 -61.27
N GLU A 17 17.27 -15.92 -62.20
CA GLU A 17 18.54 -15.22 -61.90
C GLU A 17 18.37 -13.70 -61.88
N GLU A 18 17.40 -13.16 -62.62
CA GLU A 18 17.19 -11.72 -62.75
C GLU A 18 16.55 -11.10 -61.48
N PRO A 19 17.18 -10.07 -60.85
CA PRO A 19 16.67 -9.46 -59.64
C PRO A 19 15.36 -8.69 -59.87
N GLU A 20 15.11 -8.17 -61.06
CA GLU A 20 13.89 -7.43 -61.40
C GLU A 20 12.64 -8.32 -61.36
N LEU A 21 12.76 -9.58 -61.81
CA LEU A 21 11.69 -10.57 -61.76
C LEU A 21 11.37 -10.97 -60.32
N LYS A 22 12.39 -11.07 -59.46
CA LYS A 22 12.21 -11.33 -58.02
C LYS A 22 11.49 -10.18 -57.33
N VAL A 23 11.83 -8.93 -57.65
CA VAL A 23 11.14 -7.75 -57.10
C VAL A 23 9.68 -7.72 -57.54
N PHE A 24 9.40 -7.95 -58.82
CA PHE A 24 8.04 -8.03 -59.34
C PHE A 24 7.24 -9.14 -58.64
N ALA A 25 7.85 -10.31 -58.45
CA ALA A 25 7.24 -11.41 -57.70
C ALA A 25 6.90 -11.01 -56.27
N LEU A 26 7.85 -10.41 -55.54
CA LEU A 26 7.63 -9.97 -54.15
C LEU A 26 6.54 -8.90 -54.01
N GLN A 27 6.47 -7.92 -54.91
CA GLN A 27 5.42 -6.90 -54.90
C GLN A 27 4.04 -7.53 -55.13
N THR A 28 3.96 -8.40 -56.13
CA THR A 28 2.74 -9.11 -56.49
C THR A 28 2.27 -10.02 -55.35
N LEU A 29 3.20 -10.72 -54.68
CA LEU A 29 2.90 -11.54 -53.52
C LEU A 29 2.44 -10.69 -52.32
N ASN A 30 3.02 -9.51 -52.10
CA ASN A 30 2.63 -8.63 -50.99
C ASN A 30 1.19 -8.11 -51.11
N ASP A 31 0.71 -7.87 -52.33
CA ASP A 31 -0.62 -7.31 -52.59
C ASP A 31 -1.74 -8.35 -52.41
N ASP A 32 -1.50 -9.61 -52.79
CA ASP A 32 -2.50 -10.69 -52.74
C ASP A 32 -2.23 -11.75 -51.65
N ILE A 33 -1.32 -11.49 -50.70
CA ILE A 33 -0.85 -12.52 -49.75
C ILE A 33 -1.98 -13.19 -48.94
N ASP A 34 -3.06 -12.45 -48.64
CA ASP A 34 -4.17 -12.95 -47.84
C ASP A 34 -4.95 -14.07 -48.55
N THR A 35 -4.89 -14.14 -49.89
CA THR A 35 -5.52 -15.22 -50.66
C THR A 35 -4.56 -16.37 -50.95
N VAL A 36 -3.27 -16.10 -51.15
CA VAL A 36 -2.28 -17.08 -51.62
C VAL A 36 -1.30 -17.60 -50.55
N TRP A 37 -1.46 -17.20 -49.28
CA TRP A 37 -0.51 -17.56 -48.21
C TRP A 37 -0.22 -19.05 -48.07
N THR A 38 -1.19 -19.94 -48.37
CA THR A 38 -1.01 -21.40 -48.28
C THR A 38 -0.01 -21.94 -49.30
N GLU A 39 -0.01 -21.38 -50.52
CA GLU A 39 0.95 -21.75 -51.57
C GLU A 39 2.32 -21.14 -51.28
N VAL A 40 2.36 -19.89 -50.83
CA VAL A 40 3.59 -19.18 -50.48
C VAL A 40 4.31 -19.82 -49.29
N ALA A 41 3.55 -20.37 -48.33
CA ALA A 41 4.11 -21.10 -47.19
C ALA A 41 4.98 -22.30 -47.63
N GLY A 42 4.68 -22.92 -48.79
CA GLY A 42 5.50 -23.99 -49.36
C GLY A 42 6.87 -23.53 -49.88
N ALA A 43 7.06 -22.23 -50.09
CA ALA A 43 8.28 -21.61 -50.62
C ALA A 43 9.03 -20.73 -49.60
N LEU A 44 8.73 -20.87 -48.30
CA LEU A 44 9.35 -20.07 -47.22
C LEU A 44 10.88 -20.09 -47.25
N THR A 45 11.48 -21.25 -47.47
CA THR A 45 12.95 -21.40 -47.50
C THR A 45 13.60 -20.58 -48.61
N GLN A 46 12.91 -20.39 -49.74
CA GLN A 46 13.40 -19.55 -50.84
C GLN A 46 13.29 -18.07 -50.48
N LEU A 47 12.18 -17.66 -49.84
CA LEU A 47 12.01 -16.29 -49.37
C LEU A 47 13.01 -15.93 -48.25
N GLU A 48 13.31 -16.87 -47.35
CA GLU A 48 14.34 -16.70 -46.32
C GLU A 48 15.73 -16.58 -46.94
N ALA A 49 16.08 -17.42 -47.92
CA ALA A 49 17.35 -17.32 -48.63
C ALA A 49 17.49 -15.96 -49.35
N LEU A 50 16.41 -15.45 -49.94
CA LEU A 50 16.39 -14.11 -50.56
C LEU A 50 16.52 -12.98 -49.54
N TYR A 51 15.99 -13.17 -48.34
CA TYR A 51 16.19 -12.22 -47.25
C TYR A 51 17.60 -12.29 -46.66
N GLU A 52 18.24 -13.46 -46.63
CA GLU A 52 19.62 -13.60 -46.12
C GLU A 52 20.68 -13.06 -47.09
N ASP A 53 20.36 -12.96 -48.38
CA ASP A 53 21.24 -12.40 -49.40
C ASP A 53 21.43 -10.87 -49.22
N GLU A 54 22.64 -10.48 -48.81
CA GLU A 54 23.02 -9.07 -48.65
C GLU A 54 23.19 -8.32 -49.98
N THR A 55 23.30 -9.03 -51.11
CA THR A 55 23.47 -8.43 -52.43
C THR A 55 22.14 -8.04 -53.09
N PHE A 56 21.01 -8.52 -52.55
CA PHE A 56 19.69 -8.28 -53.11
C PHE A 56 19.17 -6.85 -52.78
N PRO A 57 18.74 -6.05 -53.79
CA PRO A 57 18.36 -4.65 -53.57
C PRO A 57 17.14 -4.44 -52.67
N GLU A 58 16.12 -5.31 -52.76
CA GLU A 58 14.81 -5.16 -52.10
C GLU A 58 14.61 -6.17 -50.96
N ARG A 59 15.66 -6.40 -50.17
CA ARG A 59 15.64 -7.30 -49.00
C ARG A 59 14.53 -6.95 -48.00
N GLN A 60 14.22 -5.66 -47.85
CA GLN A 60 13.17 -5.18 -46.95
C GLN A 60 11.78 -5.66 -47.40
N LEU A 61 11.54 -5.75 -48.71
CA LEU A 61 10.27 -6.22 -49.27
C LEU A 61 10.11 -7.73 -49.06
N ALA A 62 11.20 -8.50 -49.22
CA ALA A 62 11.22 -9.93 -48.90
C ALA A 62 10.88 -10.17 -47.41
N ALA A 63 11.46 -9.37 -46.51
CA ALA A 63 11.14 -9.42 -45.09
C ALA A 63 9.65 -9.11 -44.79
N LEU A 64 9.04 -8.15 -45.50
CA LEU A 64 7.63 -7.83 -45.33
C LEU A 64 6.71 -8.99 -45.76
N VAL A 65 7.01 -9.63 -46.90
CA VAL A 65 6.25 -10.80 -47.38
C VAL A 65 6.39 -11.96 -46.40
N LEU A 66 7.62 -12.26 -45.94
CA LEU A 66 7.87 -13.26 -44.89
C LEU A 66 7.07 -12.98 -43.62
N ALA A 67 7.05 -11.73 -43.16
CA ALA A 67 6.30 -11.35 -41.98
C ALA A 67 4.80 -11.65 -42.13
N LYS A 68 4.19 -11.33 -43.28
CA LYS A 68 2.78 -11.61 -43.54
C LYS A 68 2.48 -13.11 -43.66
N VAL A 69 3.37 -13.90 -44.25
CA VAL A 69 3.22 -15.38 -44.31
C VAL A 69 3.29 -15.97 -42.90
N TYR A 70 4.28 -15.57 -42.10
CA TYR A 70 4.41 -16.05 -40.72
C TYR A 70 3.25 -15.62 -39.82
N TYR A 71 2.62 -14.47 -40.11
CA TYR A 71 1.39 -14.04 -39.45
C TYR A 71 0.23 -15.02 -39.71
N HIS A 72 0.01 -15.41 -40.97
CA HIS A 72 -1.02 -16.39 -41.34
C HIS A 72 -0.73 -17.79 -40.78
N LEU A 73 0.54 -18.15 -40.64
CA LEU A 73 0.99 -19.38 -39.95
C LEU A 73 0.88 -19.30 -38.42
N GLN A 74 0.42 -18.18 -37.86
CA GLN A 74 0.30 -17.91 -36.42
C GLN A 74 1.64 -17.95 -35.65
N ALA A 75 2.75 -17.90 -36.37
CA ALA A 75 4.11 -17.80 -35.82
C ALA A 75 4.44 -16.31 -35.58
N TYR A 76 3.77 -15.70 -34.61
CA TYR A 76 3.82 -14.25 -34.40
C TYR A 76 5.19 -13.70 -34.00
N ASN A 77 6.04 -14.51 -33.35
CA ASN A 77 7.38 -14.07 -32.95
C ASN A 77 8.31 -13.89 -34.17
N ASP A 78 8.26 -14.86 -35.09
CA ASP A 78 9.04 -14.81 -36.33
C ASP A 78 8.49 -13.74 -37.26
N SER A 79 7.16 -13.65 -37.37
CA SER A 79 6.48 -12.57 -38.07
C SER A 79 6.91 -11.18 -37.60
N MET A 80 6.97 -10.96 -36.27
CA MET A 80 7.45 -9.71 -35.68
C MET A 80 8.93 -9.46 -36.03
N ALA A 81 9.80 -10.46 -35.96
CA ALA A 81 11.22 -10.29 -36.27
C ALA A 81 11.43 -9.84 -37.73
N PHE A 82 10.73 -10.46 -38.68
CA PHE A 82 10.77 -10.06 -40.09
C PHE A 82 10.09 -8.71 -40.35
N ALA A 83 9.00 -8.38 -39.65
CA ALA A 83 8.35 -7.07 -39.75
C ALA A 83 9.29 -5.94 -39.27
N LEU A 84 10.05 -6.18 -38.19
CA LEU A 84 11.06 -5.24 -37.70
C LEU A 84 12.24 -5.10 -38.68
N ALA A 85 12.57 -6.16 -39.41
CA ALA A 85 13.61 -6.14 -40.45
C ALA A 85 13.18 -5.41 -41.73
N ALA A 86 11.88 -5.41 -42.05
CA ALA A 86 11.32 -4.65 -43.18
C ALA A 86 11.44 -3.12 -43.00
N GLY A 87 11.70 -2.65 -41.78
CA GLY A 87 12.06 -1.25 -41.51
C GLY A 87 10.95 -0.26 -41.91
N ASP A 88 11.24 0.61 -42.87
CA ASP A 88 10.32 1.68 -43.29
C ASP A 88 9.20 1.18 -44.23
N LEU A 89 9.29 -0.04 -44.77
CA LEU A 89 8.20 -0.66 -45.52
C LEU A 89 7.05 -1.12 -44.61
N PHE A 90 7.35 -1.39 -43.33
CA PHE A 90 6.34 -1.67 -42.32
C PHE A 90 5.72 -0.35 -41.82
N LYS A 91 4.53 -0.02 -42.34
CA LYS A 91 3.81 1.20 -41.99
C LYS A 91 2.99 0.98 -40.72
N LEU A 92 3.20 1.81 -39.70
CA LEU A 92 2.50 1.72 -38.42
C LEU A 92 1.11 2.39 -38.45
N ASP A 93 0.89 3.29 -39.40
CA ASP A 93 -0.31 4.10 -39.50
C ASP A 93 -1.37 3.48 -40.45
N SER A 94 -1.10 2.33 -41.07
CA SER A 94 -2.10 1.62 -41.88
C SER A 94 -3.11 0.90 -40.98
N PRO A 95 -4.43 1.12 -41.18
CA PRO A 95 -5.44 0.36 -40.48
C PRO A 95 -5.53 -1.05 -41.09
N GLY A 96 -4.90 -2.03 -40.45
CA GLY A 96 -4.91 -3.43 -40.87
C GLY A 96 -4.76 -4.39 -39.68
N GLU A 97 -5.38 -5.57 -39.78
CA GLU A 97 -5.36 -6.60 -38.73
C GLU A 97 -3.93 -7.13 -38.47
N PHE A 98 -3.14 -7.23 -39.54
CA PHE A 98 -1.73 -7.60 -39.48
C PHE A 98 -0.93 -6.59 -38.66
N GLU A 99 -1.00 -5.30 -39.01
CA GLU A 99 -0.26 -4.24 -38.34
C GLU A 99 -0.65 -4.13 -36.87
N GLU A 100 -1.94 -4.15 -36.52
CA GLU A 100 -2.41 -4.09 -35.14
C GLU A 100 -1.87 -5.26 -34.30
N THR A 101 -1.90 -6.47 -34.86
CA THR A 101 -1.41 -7.67 -34.16
C THR A 101 0.10 -7.62 -33.94
N ILE A 102 0.87 -7.23 -34.97
CA ILE A 102 2.32 -7.14 -34.88
C ILE A 102 2.75 -5.98 -33.96
N ILE A 103 2.04 -4.85 -33.97
CA ILE A 103 2.26 -3.75 -33.02
C ILE A 103 2.03 -4.23 -31.58
N SER A 104 0.94 -4.95 -31.33
CA SER A 104 0.65 -5.53 -30.00
C SER A 104 1.78 -6.46 -29.54
N LYS A 105 2.28 -7.31 -30.43
CA LYS A 105 3.44 -8.19 -30.16
C LYS A 105 4.72 -7.42 -29.92
N CYS A 106 4.99 -6.37 -30.69
CA CYS A 106 6.13 -5.48 -30.45
C CYS A 106 6.07 -4.86 -29.05
N VAL A 107 4.91 -4.35 -28.62
CA VAL A 107 4.75 -3.76 -27.29
C VAL A 107 4.95 -4.79 -26.18
N ASP A 108 4.32 -5.96 -26.29
CA ASP A 108 4.50 -7.07 -25.34
C ASP A 108 5.99 -7.47 -25.22
N GLN A 109 6.68 -7.58 -26.36
CA GLN A 109 8.10 -7.92 -26.42
C GLN A 109 8.98 -6.83 -25.81
N TYR A 110 8.69 -5.57 -26.10
CA TYR A 110 9.42 -4.43 -25.56
C TYR A 110 9.30 -4.35 -24.03
N ILE A 111 8.08 -4.56 -23.50
CA ILE A 111 7.83 -4.62 -22.05
C ILE A 111 8.67 -5.74 -21.44
N ALA A 112 8.65 -6.94 -22.02
CA ALA A 112 9.40 -8.09 -21.50
C ALA A 112 10.92 -7.83 -21.48
N VAL A 113 11.49 -7.35 -22.57
CA VAL A 113 12.94 -7.08 -22.70
C VAL A 113 13.38 -5.96 -21.74
N THR A 114 12.61 -4.87 -21.67
CA THR A 114 12.95 -3.72 -20.84
C THR A 114 12.79 -4.04 -19.36
N ALA A 115 11.71 -4.72 -18.97
CA ALA A 115 11.49 -5.15 -17.60
C ALA A 115 12.56 -6.15 -17.12
N ALA A 116 13.04 -7.03 -18.00
CA ALA A 116 14.13 -7.96 -17.69
C ALA A 116 15.46 -7.24 -17.44
N ARG A 117 15.75 -6.16 -18.17
CA ARG A 117 16.96 -5.35 -17.96
C ARG A 117 16.96 -4.56 -16.67
N HIS A 118 15.79 -4.03 -16.29
CA HIS A 118 15.62 -3.27 -15.05
C HIS A 118 15.32 -4.16 -13.84
N ALA A 119 15.16 -5.47 -14.03
CA ALA A 119 15.10 -6.41 -12.92
C ALA A 119 16.47 -6.48 -12.23
N LYS A 120 16.51 -6.28 -10.90
CA LYS A 120 17.72 -6.54 -10.11
C LYS A 120 18.19 -7.97 -10.42
N PRO A 121 19.49 -8.20 -10.63
CA PRO A 121 20.00 -9.55 -10.80
C PRO A 121 19.56 -10.35 -9.58
N LYS A 122 18.77 -11.41 -9.80
CA LYS A 122 18.52 -12.38 -8.74
C LYS A 122 19.90 -12.83 -8.29
N ALA A 123 20.23 -12.58 -7.02
CA ALA A 123 21.35 -13.26 -6.40
C ALA A 123 21.12 -14.74 -6.68
N SER A 124 21.99 -15.35 -7.47
CA SER A 124 21.97 -16.78 -7.69
C SER A 124 22.10 -17.39 -6.30
N THR A 125 21.01 -17.92 -5.77
CA THR A 125 21.10 -18.94 -4.73
C THR A 125 21.94 -20.04 -5.35
N ASN A 126 23.24 -20.04 -5.04
CA ASN A 126 24.11 -21.17 -5.29
C ASN A 126 23.38 -22.39 -4.71
N ALA A 127 22.90 -23.25 -5.59
CA ALA A 127 22.32 -24.52 -5.25
C ALA A 127 23.46 -25.48 -4.90
N ASP A 128 24.14 -25.20 -3.80
CA ASP A 128 25.10 -26.10 -3.16
C ASP A 128 24.86 -26.04 -1.64
N LEU A 129 23.73 -26.59 -1.20
CA LEU A 129 23.60 -27.05 0.17
C LEU A 129 24.13 -28.50 0.20
N PRO A 130 25.10 -28.84 1.06
CA PRO A 130 25.61 -30.21 1.13
C PRO A 130 24.52 -31.12 1.71
N GLU A 131 24.19 -32.19 0.99
CA GLU A 131 23.32 -33.25 1.49
C GLU A 131 23.93 -33.83 2.77
N LEU A 132 23.20 -33.73 3.89
CA LEU A 132 23.53 -34.46 5.10
C LEU A 132 23.39 -35.96 4.82
N THR A 133 24.53 -36.61 4.59
CA THR A 133 24.67 -38.06 4.61
C THR A 133 24.39 -38.55 6.03
N THR A 134 23.18 -39.06 6.27
CA THR A 134 22.86 -39.80 7.50
C THR A 134 23.50 -41.18 7.44
N THR A 135 24.77 -41.26 7.83
CA THR A 135 25.43 -42.52 8.21
C THR A 135 24.82 -43.02 9.53
N PHE A 136 23.98 -44.06 9.46
CA PHE A 136 23.77 -44.96 10.58
C PHE A 136 24.18 -46.38 10.16
N SER A 137 25.29 -46.80 10.76
CA SER A 137 25.92 -48.11 10.66
C SER A 137 25.15 -49.19 11.45
N HIS A 138 25.02 -50.36 10.83
CA HIS A 138 24.56 -51.62 11.45
C HIS A 138 25.58 -52.18 12.46
N ALA A 139 25.08 -52.62 13.63
CA ALA A 139 25.62 -53.71 14.49
C ALA A 139 24.59 -53.98 15.62
N SER A 140 23.76 -55.03 15.56
CA SER A 140 23.93 -56.43 16.05
C SER A 140 23.58 -56.66 17.54
N ASP A 141 22.49 -57.42 17.74
CA ASP A 141 22.02 -58.31 18.84
C ASP A 141 22.50 -58.19 20.31
N GLY A 142 21.53 -58.29 21.24
CA GLY A 142 21.75 -58.87 22.58
C GLY A 142 20.99 -58.28 23.78
N ALA A 143 19.74 -58.75 24.00
CA ALA A 143 19.07 -59.04 25.29
C ALA A 143 18.97 -58.02 26.46
N LEU A 144 17.73 -57.72 26.92
CA LEU A 144 17.14 -58.02 28.26
C LEU A 144 16.07 -56.99 28.73
N MET A 145 14.88 -57.54 29.00
CA MET A 145 13.88 -57.18 30.03
C MET A 145 13.01 -55.91 29.91
N SER A 146 11.70 -56.15 29.97
CA SER A 146 10.56 -55.21 30.14
C SER A 146 10.30 -54.92 31.64
N PRO A 147 9.15 -54.35 32.11
CA PRO A 147 8.12 -53.48 31.53
C PRO A 147 7.77 -52.25 32.41
N THR A 148 7.11 -51.20 31.90
CA THR A 148 5.96 -50.53 32.59
C THR A 148 5.32 -49.41 31.76
N THR A 149 3.99 -49.47 31.69
CA THR A 149 2.98 -48.48 31.29
C THR A 149 2.58 -48.34 29.80
N PRO A 150 1.31 -48.65 29.47
CA PRO A 150 0.73 -48.55 28.13
C PRO A 150 0.00 -47.22 27.91
N PHE A 151 -0.30 -46.90 26.64
CA PHE A 151 -1.03 -45.72 26.13
C PHE A 151 -0.21 -44.46 25.83
N SER A 152 0.50 -44.50 24.70
CA SER A 152 0.79 -43.31 23.88
C SER A 152 0.68 -43.69 22.41
N HIS A 153 -0.56 -43.75 21.90
CA HIS A 153 -0.81 -43.77 20.46
C HIS A 153 -0.90 -42.32 19.97
N THR A 154 0.15 -41.84 19.31
CA THR A 154 0.06 -40.76 18.32
C THR A 154 1.12 -41.02 17.25
N THR A 155 0.80 -41.94 16.35
CA THR A 155 1.52 -42.12 15.08
C THR A 155 1.31 -40.88 14.23
N LEU A 156 2.38 -40.10 14.04
CA LEU A 156 2.46 -39.05 13.03
C LEU A 156 2.30 -39.67 11.63
N PRO A 157 1.46 -39.12 10.73
CA PRO A 157 1.38 -39.59 9.36
C PRO A 157 2.63 -39.13 8.57
N PRO A 158 3.15 -39.94 7.63
CA PRO A 158 4.29 -39.54 6.81
C PRO A 158 3.88 -38.43 5.82
N LYS A 159 4.79 -37.49 5.61
CA LYS A 159 4.66 -36.40 4.64
C LYS A 159 4.84 -36.91 3.20
N SER A 160 4.12 -36.23 2.30
CA SER A 160 4.47 -35.96 0.89
C SER A 160 4.03 -36.96 -0.18
N LEU A 161 2.78 -36.80 -0.66
CA LEU A 161 2.28 -37.30 -1.95
C LEU A 161 1.84 -36.13 -2.87
N LEU A 162 2.60 -35.03 -2.88
CA LEU A 162 2.31 -33.87 -3.75
C LEU A 162 3.55 -33.37 -4.50
N SER A 163 4.36 -34.30 -5.00
CA SER A 163 5.47 -33.99 -5.89
C SER A 163 5.64 -35.04 -6.98
N ARG A 164 4.69 -35.13 -7.91
CA ARG A 164 4.95 -35.61 -9.27
C ARG A 164 4.09 -34.83 -10.25
N ALA A 165 4.73 -34.03 -11.10
CA ALA A 165 4.16 -33.57 -12.35
C ALA A 165 4.33 -34.67 -13.41
N SER A 166 3.37 -34.74 -14.35
CA SER A 166 3.50 -35.12 -15.78
C SER A 166 2.52 -36.20 -16.26
N LEU A 167 1.62 -35.78 -17.19
CA LEU A 167 0.92 -36.52 -18.29
C LEU A 167 -0.15 -37.55 -17.84
N ASP A 168 -1.37 -37.67 -18.39
CA ASP A 168 -1.90 -37.43 -19.73
C ASP A 168 -3.44 -37.26 -19.73
N ASN A 169 -3.92 -36.55 -20.75
CA ASN A 169 -5.14 -36.73 -21.57
C ASN A 169 -6.60 -36.63 -21.05
N THR A 170 -7.27 -35.57 -21.55
CA THR A 170 -8.57 -35.53 -22.26
C THR A 170 -9.81 -36.27 -21.68
N ILE A 171 -10.88 -35.51 -21.41
CA ILE A 171 -12.24 -35.61 -22.03
C ILE A 171 -13.22 -34.65 -21.33
N LEU A 172 -13.87 -33.78 -22.13
CA LEU A 172 -15.17 -33.08 -21.97
C LEU A 172 -15.48 -32.32 -20.66
N GLU A 173 -15.66 -30.99 -20.74
CA GLU A 173 -16.99 -30.33 -20.87
C GLU A 173 -16.86 -28.81 -20.65
N ALA A 174 -17.59 -28.03 -21.45
CA ALA A 174 -17.53 -26.59 -21.55
C ALA A 174 -18.21 -25.87 -20.37
N THR A 175 -17.70 -24.70 -19.95
CA THR A 175 -18.41 -23.42 -19.75
C THR A 175 -17.54 -22.43 -18.92
N PHE A 176 -17.14 -21.33 -19.55
CA PHE A 176 -16.70 -20.02 -19.01
C PHE A 176 -16.07 -19.93 -17.60
N GLN A 177 -14.77 -19.60 -17.54
CA GLN A 177 -14.13 -18.86 -16.42
C GLN A 177 -12.90 -18.05 -16.90
N PRO A 178 -12.51 -16.98 -16.18
CA PRO A 178 -11.87 -15.78 -16.71
C PRO A 178 -10.34 -15.91 -16.89
N VAL A 179 -9.83 -15.31 -17.96
CA VAL A 179 -8.39 -15.25 -18.27
C VAL A 179 -7.69 -14.28 -17.32
N VAL A 180 -7.05 -14.79 -16.27
CA VAL A 180 -6.08 -14.04 -15.47
C VAL A 180 -4.72 -14.76 -15.48
N LYS A 181 -3.77 -14.10 -16.16
CA LYS A 181 -2.32 -14.06 -15.91
C LYS A 181 -1.64 -15.37 -15.47
N GLN A 182 -1.35 -16.27 -16.40
CA GLN A 182 -0.33 -17.30 -16.18
C GLN A 182 0.33 -17.82 -17.48
N ALA A 183 0.70 -16.95 -18.42
CA ALA A 183 1.53 -17.34 -19.57
C ALA A 183 2.12 -16.14 -20.35
N ARG A 184 2.99 -15.30 -19.76
CA ARG A 184 3.64 -14.21 -20.53
C ARG A 184 5.14 -14.00 -20.31
N SER A 185 5.81 -14.67 -19.37
CA SER A 185 7.18 -14.23 -18.99
C SER A 185 8.31 -15.21 -19.29
N GLY A 186 8.03 -16.45 -19.75
CA GLY A 186 9.08 -17.45 -19.97
C GLY A 186 9.69 -17.47 -21.37
N SER A 187 8.87 -17.28 -22.41
CA SER A 187 9.27 -17.56 -23.81
C SER A 187 9.51 -16.31 -24.66
N LEU A 188 9.22 -15.11 -24.15
CA LEU A 188 9.43 -13.84 -24.86
C LEU A 188 10.82 -13.22 -24.61
N ALA A 189 11.64 -13.75 -23.70
CA ALA A 189 12.75 -12.95 -23.15
C ALA A 189 14.04 -12.88 -23.99
N GLN A 190 14.20 -13.63 -25.07
CA GLN A 190 15.44 -13.64 -25.85
C GLN A 190 15.20 -13.24 -27.31
N LEU A 191 15.43 -11.95 -27.61
CA LEU A 191 15.75 -11.56 -28.98
C LEU A 191 17.21 -11.94 -29.23
N PRO A 192 17.52 -12.71 -30.29
CA PRO A 192 18.88 -13.17 -30.56
C PRO A 192 19.83 -12.05 -31.03
N ASP A 193 19.31 -10.93 -31.54
CA ASP A 193 20.10 -9.87 -32.18
C ASP A 193 19.85 -8.46 -31.59
N LYS A 194 20.95 -7.73 -31.38
CA LYS A 194 20.95 -6.32 -30.96
C LYS A 194 20.32 -5.41 -32.02
N ALA A 195 20.43 -5.76 -33.31
CA ALA A 195 19.82 -4.99 -34.38
C ALA A 195 18.29 -5.03 -34.32
N THR A 196 17.71 -6.21 -34.12
CA THR A 196 16.26 -6.40 -33.94
C THR A 196 15.73 -5.65 -32.72
N GLU A 197 16.52 -5.60 -31.64
CA GLU A 197 16.16 -4.83 -30.45
C GLU A 197 16.18 -3.31 -30.70
N ALA A 198 17.12 -2.81 -31.49
CA ALA A 198 17.17 -1.41 -31.87
C ALA A 198 15.99 -1.03 -32.77
N SER A 199 15.63 -1.89 -33.72
CA SER A 199 14.43 -1.72 -34.57
C SER A 199 13.15 -1.75 -33.73
N LEU A 200 13.04 -2.67 -32.78
CA LEU A 200 11.91 -2.73 -31.84
C LEU A 200 11.76 -1.43 -31.05
N ARG A 201 12.86 -0.91 -30.48
CA ARG A 201 12.85 0.37 -29.77
C ARG A 201 12.42 1.52 -30.67
N ARG A 202 12.87 1.54 -31.93
CA ARG A 202 12.50 2.58 -32.91
C ARG A 202 11.02 2.56 -33.22
N VAL A 203 10.42 1.38 -33.39
CA VAL A 203 8.98 1.22 -33.62
C VAL A 203 8.19 1.70 -32.40
N VAL A 204 8.56 1.26 -31.19
CA VAL A 204 7.87 1.67 -29.96
C VAL A 204 8.01 3.18 -29.71
N GLU A 205 9.16 3.78 -29.98
CA GLU A 205 9.34 5.23 -29.85
C GLU A 205 8.47 6.01 -30.85
N ARG A 206 8.33 5.54 -32.10
CA ARG A 206 7.39 6.12 -33.07
C ARG A 206 5.94 6.01 -32.58
N LEU A 207 5.55 4.88 -31.99
CA LEU A 207 4.23 4.68 -31.39
C LEU A 207 3.99 5.62 -30.19
N PHE A 208 5.01 5.80 -29.34
CA PHE A 208 4.95 6.75 -28.24
C PHE A 208 4.77 8.17 -28.76
N GLU A 209 5.57 8.62 -29.73
CA GLU A 209 5.45 9.96 -30.30
C GLU A 209 4.06 10.20 -30.93
N SER A 210 3.54 9.21 -31.66
CA SER A 210 2.18 9.26 -32.21
C SER A 210 1.13 9.42 -31.11
N CYS A 211 1.21 8.61 -30.03
CA CYS A 211 0.31 8.74 -28.88
C CYS A 211 0.43 10.10 -28.15
N LEU A 212 1.65 10.58 -27.94
CA LEU A 212 1.92 11.85 -27.27
C LEU A 212 1.39 13.03 -28.09
N SER A 213 1.57 13.01 -29.42
CA SER A 213 1.04 14.04 -30.31
C SER A 213 -0.49 14.12 -30.31
N GLN A 214 -1.18 13.00 -30.04
CA GLN A 214 -2.63 12.91 -29.92
C GLN A 214 -3.15 13.23 -28.51
N GLY A 215 -2.27 13.54 -27.55
CA GLY A 215 -2.62 13.76 -26.14
C GLY A 215 -2.98 12.49 -25.36
N ARG A 216 -2.67 11.30 -25.89
CA ARG A 216 -2.94 9.99 -25.28
C ARG A 216 -1.82 9.58 -24.33
N TYR A 217 -1.61 10.37 -23.27
CA TYR A 217 -0.51 10.17 -22.31
C TYR A 217 -0.67 8.93 -21.43
N ARG A 218 -1.90 8.58 -21.04
CA ARG A 218 -2.22 7.46 -20.13
C ARG A 218 -1.69 6.13 -20.65
N GLN A 219 -1.83 5.89 -21.96
CA GLN A 219 -1.39 4.66 -22.62
C GLN A 219 0.13 4.49 -22.50
N VAL A 220 0.88 5.56 -22.76
CA VAL A 220 2.35 5.54 -22.68
C VAL A 220 2.81 5.36 -21.24
N VAL A 221 2.15 6.00 -20.27
CA VAL A 221 2.43 5.80 -18.84
C VAL A 221 2.21 4.34 -18.43
N GLY A 222 1.10 3.72 -18.85
CA GLY A 222 0.82 2.31 -18.57
C GLY A 222 1.94 1.41 -19.10
N ILE A 223 2.33 1.58 -20.37
CA ILE A 223 3.42 0.82 -20.99
C ILE A 223 4.76 1.07 -20.27
N ALA A 224 5.06 2.32 -19.88
CA ALA A 224 6.30 2.65 -19.19
C ALA A 224 6.40 2.00 -17.80
N ILE A 225 5.27 1.96 -17.06
CA ILE A 225 5.19 1.29 -15.76
C ILE A 225 5.36 -0.23 -15.92
N GLU A 226 4.69 -0.85 -16.89
CA GLU A 226 4.84 -2.29 -17.16
C GLU A 226 6.26 -2.65 -17.61
N ALA A 227 6.87 -1.81 -18.46
CA ALA A 227 8.25 -1.97 -18.92
C ALA A 227 9.32 -1.67 -17.86
N LYS A 228 8.92 -1.20 -16.67
CA LYS A 228 9.81 -0.71 -15.60
C LYS A 228 10.79 0.39 -16.04
N ASN A 229 10.38 1.24 -16.97
CA ASN A 229 11.23 2.28 -17.53
C ASN A 229 10.87 3.66 -16.93
N LEU A 230 11.60 4.05 -15.88
CA LEU A 230 11.39 5.31 -15.18
C LEU A 230 11.78 6.54 -16.03
N ASP A 231 12.70 6.39 -16.98
CA ASP A 231 13.14 7.48 -17.85
C ASP A 231 12.03 7.89 -18.82
N VAL A 232 11.35 6.91 -19.41
CA VAL A 232 10.18 7.15 -20.27
C VAL A 232 9.06 7.77 -19.43
N LEU A 233 8.79 7.24 -18.24
CA LEU A 233 7.78 7.81 -17.34
C LEU A 233 8.05 9.28 -17.01
N ARG A 234 9.30 9.62 -16.64
CA ARG A 234 9.73 11.00 -16.38
C ARG A 234 9.53 11.90 -17.60
N ARG A 235 9.92 11.42 -18.79
CA ARG A 235 9.82 12.16 -20.05
C ARG A 235 8.38 12.50 -20.39
N VAL A 236 7.48 11.51 -20.28
CA VAL A 236 6.06 11.66 -20.62
C VAL A 236 5.37 12.65 -19.70
N ILE A 237 5.63 12.59 -18.39
CA ILE A 237 5.05 13.54 -17.42
C ILE A 237 5.55 14.97 -17.67
N LYS A 238 6.86 15.15 -17.94
CA LYS A 238 7.41 16.47 -18.30
C LYS A 238 6.79 17.01 -19.59
N ARG A 239 6.63 16.15 -20.59
CA ARG A 239 6.01 16.53 -21.87
C ARG A 239 4.56 16.96 -21.69
N ALA A 240 3.77 16.21 -20.91
CA ALA A 240 2.38 16.56 -20.60
C ALA A 240 2.28 17.94 -19.92
N ASN A 241 3.18 18.23 -18.96
CA ASN A 241 3.26 19.53 -18.31
C ASN A 241 3.66 20.67 -19.27
N ASP A 242 4.61 20.43 -20.17
CA ASP A 242 5.03 21.42 -21.16
C ASP A 242 3.94 21.70 -22.20
N ASP A 243 3.21 20.68 -22.65
CA ASP A 243 2.10 20.82 -23.58
C ASP A 243 0.90 21.54 -22.90
N GLU A 244 0.70 21.34 -21.60
CA GLU A 244 -0.24 22.13 -20.80
C GLU A 244 0.18 23.60 -20.67
N LYS A 245 1.47 23.90 -20.44
CA LYS A 245 1.97 25.28 -20.43
C LYS A 245 1.80 25.98 -21.78
N ARG A 246 1.95 25.23 -22.89
CA ARG A 246 1.75 25.75 -24.26
C ARG A 246 0.27 25.99 -24.56
N SER A 247 -0.63 25.15 -24.07
CA SER A 247 -2.08 25.30 -24.26
C SER A 247 -2.71 26.38 -23.36
N LYS A 248 -2.10 26.68 -22.20
CA LYS A 248 -2.50 27.76 -21.25
C LYS A 248 -2.47 29.19 -21.80
N ALA A 249 -2.19 29.41 -23.09
CA ALA A 249 -2.54 30.66 -23.77
C ALA A 249 -4.07 30.84 -23.94
N LYS A 250 -4.88 29.77 -23.81
CA LYS A 250 -6.35 29.84 -23.88
C LYS A 250 -7.06 28.74 -23.06
N SER A 251 -7.15 28.89 -21.73
CA SER A 251 -8.36 28.47 -21.00
C SER A 251 -8.35 29.01 -19.56
N HIS A 252 -9.47 29.60 -19.21
CA HIS A 252 -9.80 30.20 -17.93
C HIS A 252 -11.02 29.42 -17.42
N ASP A 253 -10.84 28.21 -16.93
CA ASP A 253 -11.89 27.50 -16.21
C ASP A 253 -11.29 26.38 -15.35
N GLY A 254 -11.77 26.22 -14.12
CA GLY A 254 -11.19 25.39 -13.05
C GLY A 254 -11.32 23.87 -13.25
N LEU A 255 -11.07 23.36 -14.45
CA LEU A 255 -10.95 21.94 -14.76
C LEU A 255 -9.49 21.49 -14.59
N GLN A 256 -9.28 20.35 -13.91
CA GLN A 256 -7.97 19.73 -13.72
C GLN A 256 -7.21 19.65 -15.04
N GLY A 257 -5.96 20.10 -15.04
CA GLY A 257 -5.09 20.04 -16.22
C GLY A 257 -4.81 18.59 -16.63
N PRO A 258 -4.52 18.32 -17.92
CA PRO A 258 -4.15 16.99 -18.38
C PRO A 258 -2.90 16.44 -17.67
N ALA A 259 -1.98 17.29 -17.17
CA ALA A 259 -0.84 16.84 -16.38
C ALA A 259 -1.22 16.46 -14.94
N GLU A 260 -2.19 17.15 -14.33
CA GLU A 260 -2.70 16.83 -12.98
C GLU A 260 -3.46 15.50 -12.99
N GLU A 261 -4.35 15.30 -13.97
CA GLU A 261 -5.06 14.02 -14.15
C GLU A 261 -4.09 12.85 -14.42
N LEU A 262 -3.02 13.12 -15.19
CA LEU A 262 -1.99 12.12 -15.46
C LEU A 262 -1.20 11.75 -14.19
N MET A 263 -0.94 12.73 -13.31
CA MET A 263 -0.25 12.48 -12.05
C MET A 263 -1.10 11.63 -11.10
N GLU A 264 -2.38 11.94 -10.98
CA GLU A 264 -3.33 11.14 -10.19
C GLU A 264 -3.46 9.71 -10.74
N TYR A 265 -3.55 9.56 -12.06
CA TYR A 265 -3.55 8.26 -12.72
C TYR A 265 -2.25 7.48 -12.44
N THR A 266 -1.09 8.13 -12.51
CA THR A 266 0.20 7.50 -12.25
C THR A 266 0.29 7.04 -10.79
N LEU A 267 -0.21 7.84 -9.84
CA LEU A 267 -0.27 7.48 -8.42
C LEU A 267 -1.23 6.30 -8.20
N ALA A 268 -2.41 6.28 -8.81
CA ALA A 268 -3.34 5.15 -8.73
C ALA A 268 -2.72 3.86 -9.28
N MET A 269 -2.06 3.92 -10.44
CA MET A 269 -1.34 2.76 -11.00
C MET A 269 -0.22 2.27 -10.08
N CYS A 270 0.50 3.19 -9.45
CA CYS A 270 1.52 2.89 -8.47
C CYS A 270 0.96 2.11 -7.26
N MET A 271 -0.23 2.47 -6.79
CA MET A 271 -0.86 1.87 -5.61
C MET A 271 -1.59 0.55 -5.92
N ASP A 272 -2.32 0.49 -7.03
CA ASP A 272 -3.24 -0.62 -7.33
C ASP A 272 -2.63 -1.72 -8.22
N VAL A 273 -1.72 -1.35 -9.14
CA VAL A 273 -1.21 -2.27 -10.17
C VAL A 273 0.20 -2.76 -9.85
N VAL A 274 1.06 -1.90 -9.28
CA VAL A 274 2.47 -2.24 -9.03
C VAL A 274 2.63 -3.12 -7.78
N GLN A 275 2.86 -4.41 -8.00
CA GLN A 275 3.05 -5.39 -6.92
C GLN A 275 4.43 -5.30 -6.24
N GLU A 276 5.49 -5.01 -7.00
CA GLU A 276 6.85 -4.96 -6.47
C GLU A 276 7.07 -3.70 -5.60
N ARG A 277 7.30 -3.90 -4.29
CA ARG A 277 7.53 -2.78 -3.34
C ARG A 277 8.71 -1.90 -3.72
N GLY A 278 9.82 -2.49 -4.19
CA GLY A 278 11.02 -1.74 -4.59
C GLY A 278 10.72 -0.77 -5.72
N PHE A 279 10.15 -1.28 -6.81
CA PHE A 279 9.76 -0.48 -7.96
C PHE A 279 8.67 0.56 -7.63
N ARG A 280 7.67 0.20 -6.81
CA ARG A 280 6.67 1.15 -6.30
C ARG A 280 7.32 2.34 -5.59
N THR A 281 8.34 2.07 -4.77
CA THR A 281 9.08 3.11 -4.05
C THR A 281 9.86 4.02 -5.02
N GLU A 282 10.45 3.46 -6.07
CA GLU A 282 11.16 4.23 -7.09
C GLU A 282 10.22 5.13 -7.90
N ILE A 283 9.02 4.64 -8.27
CA ILE A 283 7.98 5.46 -8.92
C ILE A 283 7.53 6.60 -7.99
N LEU A 284 7.26 6.31 -6.71
CA LEU A 284 6.83 7.34 -5.77
C LEU A 284 7.90 8.43 -5.57
N ARG A 285 9.19 8.07 -5.54
CA ARG A 285 10.29 9.06 -5.51
C ARG A 285 10.32 9.90 -6.78
N LEU A 286 10.15 9.28 -7.94
CA LEU A 286 10.07 10.00 -9.21
C LEU A 286 8.90 10.99 -9.24
N ILE A 287 7.71 10.58 -8.77
CA ILE A 287 6.54 11.44 -8.65
C ILE A 287 6.84 12.61 -7.71
N LEU A 288 7.45 12.34 -6.56
CA LEU A 288 7.80 13.37 -5.59
C LEU A 288 8.80 14.40 -6.16
N ASP A 289 9.85 13.95 -6.86
CA ASP A 289 10.79 14.83 -7.55
C ASP A 289 10.05 15.74 -8.54
N LEU A 290 9.16 15.16 -9.35
CA LEU A 290 8.41 15.88 -10.37
C LEU A 290 7.43 16.87 -9.77
N LEU A 291 6.78 16.55 -8.65
CA LEU A 291 5.87 17.46 -7.95
C LEU A 291 6.62 18.64 -7.32
N ASN A 292 7.82 18.41 -6.79
CA ASN A 292 8.65 19.48 -6.23
C ASN A 292 9.23 20.43 -7.30
N ASP A 293 9.42 19.97 -8.54
CA ASP A 293 9.89 20.79 -9.66
C ASP A 293 8.82 21.77 -10.21
N ILE A 294 7.55 21.62 -9.83
CA ILE A 294 6.44 22.44 -10.33
C ILE A 294 6.37 23.78 -9.58
N ALA A 295 6.13 24.87 -10.32
CA ALA A 295 6.08 26.24 -9.77
C ALA A 295 5.00 26.44 -8.68
N ASN A 296 3.87 25.74 -8.80
CA ASN A 296 2.82 25.67 -7.79
C ASN A 296 2.63 24.20 -7.37
N PRO A 297 3.37 23.73 -6.36
CA PRO A 297 3.31 22.34 -5.94
C PRO A 297 1.94 22.02 -5.29
N ASP A 298 1.34 20.91 -5.70
CA ASP A 298 0.21 20.34 -4.98
C ASP A 298 0.70 19.63 -3.72
N TYR A 299 0.68 20.37 -2.60
CA TYR A 299 1.11 19.86 -1.30
C TYR A 299 0.30 18.65 -0.82
N PHE A 300 -0.92 18.42 -1.32
CA PHE A 300 -1.73 17.27 -0.95
C PHE A 300 -1.23 15.98 -1.62
N ALA A 301 -0.96 16.03 -2.93
CA ALA A 301 -0.32 14.92 -3.64
C ALA A 301 1.07 14.61 -3.06
N ILE A 302 1.84 15.66 -2.74
CA ILE A 302 3.16 15.51 -2.09
C ILE A 302 3.03 14.84 -0.73
N ALA A 303 2.12 15.30 0.14
CA ALA A 303 1.91 14.73 1.47
C ALA A 303 1.55 13.24 1.39
N ARG A 304 0.65 12.84 0.47
CA ARG A 304 0.33 11.43 0.23
C ARG A 304 1.55 10.60 -0.17
N CYS A 305 2.35 11.09 -1.14
CA CYS A 305 3.57 10.41 -1.57
C CYS A 305 4.57 10.25 -0.41
N VAL A 306 4.77 11.31 0.38
CA VAL A 306 5.70 11.32 1.51
C VAL A 306 5.27 10.32 2.59
N VAL A 307 3.98 10.22 2.89
CA VAL A 307 3.43 9.23 3.82
C VAL A 307 3.66 7.80 3.30
N TYR A 308 3.42 7.54 2.02
CA TYR A 308 3.65 6.20 1.44
C TYR A 308 5.14 5.84 1.36
N LEU A 309 6.02 6.82 1.18
CA LEU A 309 7.46 6.65 1.21
C LEU A 309 8.03 6.52 2.63
N ASP A 310 7.22 6.80 3.67
CA ASP A 310 7.63 6.85 5.08
C ASP A 310 8.86 7.75 5.30
N SER A 311 8.88 8.90 4.60
CA SER A 311 10.02 9.82 4.52
C SER A 311 9.83 11.00 5.47
N ASP A 312 10.23 10.85 6.74
CA ASP A 312 10.00 11.86 7.78
C ASP A 312 10.80 13.16 7.54
N GLU A 313 11.97 13.06 6.89
CA GLU A 313 12.79 14.22 6.53
C GLU A 313 12.10 15.13 5.50
N GLU A 314 11.48 14.56 4.47
CA GLU A 314 10.79 15.30 3.42
C GLU A 314 9.51 15.96 3.94
N ALA A 315 8.75 15.26 4.78
CA ALA A 315 7.58 15.84 5.46
C ALA A 315 7.96 17.05 6.31
N SER A 316 9.04 16.89 7.09
CA SER A 316 9.55 17.94 7.96
C SER A 316 10.05 19.15 7.18
N ARG A 317 10.78 18.90 6.08
CA ARG A 317 11.28 19.95 5.18
C ARG A 317 10.12 20.71 4.54
N MET A 318 9.12 20.02 4.02
CA MET A 318 7.92 20.61 3.44
C MET A 318 7.20 21.53 4.44
N LEU A 319 6.93 21.04 5.67
CA LEU A 319 6.28 21.85 6.72
C LEU A 319 7.13 23.08 7.09
N ARG A 320 8.45 22.94 7.14
CA ARG A 320 9.35 24.07 7.41
C ARG A 320 9.30 25.12 6.31
N THR A 321 9.36 24.71 5.04
CA THR A 321 9.27 25.61 3.89
C THR A 321 7.93 26.36 3.87
N LEU A 322 6.83 25.66 4.12
CA LEU A 322 5.50 26.27 4.16
C LEU A 322 5.35 27.32 5.28
N VAL A 323 5.97 27.09 6.43
CA VAL A 323 5.98 28.06 7.54
C VAL A 323 6.91 29.24 7.24
N SER A 324 8.11 28.99 6.68
CA SER A 324 9.08 30.06 6.38
C SER A 324 8.62 31.03 5.29
N ASN A 325 7.72 30.59 4.41
CA ASN A 325 7.16 31.47 3.37
C ASN A 325 6.27 32.57 3.96
N GLY A 326 5.75 32.41 5.20
CA GLY A 326 5.02 33.45 5.93
C GLY A 326 3.65 33.85 5.37
N ASP A 327 3.28 33.38 4.17
CA ASP A 327 2.01 33.68 3.53
C ASP A 327 0.82 33.00 4.22
N ARG A 328 -0.32 33.70 4.29
CA ARG A 328 -1.56 33.15 4.87
C ARG A 328 -2.02 31.86 4.16
N ILE A 329 -1.79 31.77 2.85
CA ILE A 329 -2.12 30.58 2.04
C ILE A 329 -1.17 29.44 2.38
N SER A 330 0.15 29.71 2.42
CA SER A 330 1.15 28.70 2.78
C SER A 330 0.96 28.18 4.21
N LEU A 331 0.57 29.04 5.15
CA LEU A 331 0.23 28.63 6.52
C LEU A 331 -1.02 27.76 6.57
N ALA A 332 -2.06 28.08 5.79
CA ALA A 332 -3.26 27.24 5.69
C ALA A 332 -2.93 25.86 5.09
N ASN A 333 -2.10 25.83 4.03
CA ASN A 333 -1.61 24.59 3.44
C ASN A 333 -0.77 23.80 4.44
N ALA A 334 0.06 24.45 5.27
CA ALA A 334 0.83 23.78 6.33
C ALA A 334 -0.08 23.07 7.35
N TYR A 335 -1.21 23.70 7.73
CA TYR A 335 -2.18 23.08 8.63
C TYR A 335 -2.93 21.93 7.96
N GLN A 336 -3.35 22.07 6.70
CA GLN A 336 -4.00 21.00 5.96
C GLN A 336 -3.08 19.78 5.82
N VAL A 337 -1.84 20.01 5.38
CA VAL A 337 -0.81 18.96 5.32
C VAL A 337 -0.61 18.32 6.69
N ALA A 338 -0.57 19.09 7.79
CA ALA A 338 -0.44 18.51 9.12
C ALA A 338 -1.64 17.61 9.50
N PHE A 339 -2.86 17.97 9.12
CA PHE A 339 -4.04 17.10 9.30
C PHE A 339 -3.95 15.84 8.43
N ASP A 340 -3.56 15.97 7.16
CA ASP A 340 -3.43 14.83 6.24
C ASP A 340 -2.33 13.85 6.68
N LEU A 341 -1.21 14.38 7.20
CA LEU A 341 -0.14 13.57 7.78
C LEU A 341 -0.65 12.83 9.04
N TYR A 342 -1.43 13.48 9.89
CA TYR A 342 -1.99 12.85 11.08
C TYR A 342 -3.00 11.73 10.73
N ASP A 343 -3.86 11.95 9.74
CA ASP A 343 -4.88 10.97 9.36
C ASP A 343 -4.31 9.76 8.60
N ASN A 344 -3.28 9.97 7.76
CA ASN A 344 -2.74 8.91 6.91
C ASN A 344 -1.39 8.32 7.39
N GLY A 345 -0.65 9.05 8.23
CA GLY A 345 0.67 8.66 8.71
C GLY A 345 0.64 7.61 9.82
N THR A 346 1.73 6.87 9.98
CA THR A 346 1.90 5.95 11.12
C THR A 346 2.33 6.70 12.38
N GLN A 347 2.07 6.15 13.57
CA GLN A 347 2.46 6.80 14.83
C GLN A 347 3.98 6.98 14.96
N GLU A 348 4.76 6.02 14.47
CA GLU A 348 6.23 6.09 14.45
C GLU A 348 6.71 7.23 13.54
N PHE A 349 6.15 7.32 12.33
CA PHE A 349 6.44 8.39 11.38
C PHE A 349 6.13 9.77 11.98
N LEU A 350 4.93 9.95 12.55
CA LEU A 350 4.52 11.21 13.18
C LEU A 350 5.44 11.61 14.34
N SER A 351 5.86 10.64 15.15
CA SER A 351 6.81 10.87 16.25
C SER A 351 8.17 11.37 15.75
N ARG A 352 8.68 10.79 14.65
CA ARG A 352 9.93 11.25 14.02
C ARG A 352 9.80 12.65 13.45
N VAL A 353 8.72 12.94 12.70
CA VAL A 353 8.43 14.28 12.18
C VAL A 353 8.33 15.31 13.30
N LEU A 354 7.61 14.99 14.39
CA LEU A 354 7.53 15.83 15.59
C LEU A 354 8.91 16.09 16.21
N SER A 355 9.75 15.06 16.33
CA SER A 355 11.10 15.19 16.90
C SER A 355 12.00 16.11 16.06
N SER A 356 11.80 16.10 14.74
CA SER A 356 12.56 16.91 13.79
C SER A 356 12.14 18.38 13.82
N LEU A 357 10.86 18.70 14.04
CA LEU A 357 10.36 20.08 13.99
C LEU A 357 10.85 20.93 15.20
N PRO A 358 10.94 22.27 15.09
CA PRO A 358 11.29 23.13 16.23
C PRO A 358 10.16 23.11 17.27
N ALA A 359 10.51 22.84 18.54
CA ALA A 359 9.60 23.08 19.65
C ALA A 359 9.54 24.61 19.83
N GLY A 360 8.61 25.28 19.12
CA GLY A 360 8.45 26.74 19.22
C GLY A 360 8.53 27.16 20.68
N LYS A 361 9.46 28.06 21.00
CA LYS A 361 9.83 28.34 22.40
C LYS A 361 8.59 28.72 23.21
N ARG A 362 8.38 28.04 24.34
CA ARG A 362 7.40 28.45 25.35
C ARG A 362 7.98 29.69 26.04
N SER A 363 7.36 30.85 25.84
CA SER A 363 7.65 32.01 26.69
C SER A 363 7.09 31.70 28.10
N GLY A 364 7.96 31.29 29.02
CA GLY A 364 7.68 31.20 30.46
C GLY A 364 7.65 29.78 31.04
N GLU A 365 8.80 29.20 31.32
CA GLU A 365 8.97 28.25 32.43
C GLU A 365 10.09 28.81 33.31
N GLY A 366 9.70 29.41 34.43
CA GLY A 366 10.58 29.93 35.47
C GLY A 366 9.81 30.08 36.78
N ASP A 367 10.12 29.20 37.73
CA ASP A 367 9.81 29.25 39.16
C ASP A 367 8.37 29.59 39.58
N ASP A 368 7.57 28.55 39.84
CA ASP A 368 6.51 28.62 40.86
C ASP A 368 6.76 27.50 41.88
N ASP A 369 7.76 27.73 42.73
CA ASP A 369 7.89 27.06 44.01
C ASP A 369 7.90 28.15 45.10
N LYS A 370 6.87 28.10 45.96
CA LYS A 370 6.50 28.99 47.09
C LYS A 370 5.50 30.13 46.78
N ALA A 371 4.23 29.86 47.11
CA ALA A 371 3.52 30.57 48.19
C ALA A 371 2.13 29.97 48.43
N ALA A 372 2.01 29.18 49.49
CA ALA A 372 0.74 28.94 50.15
C ALA A 372 0.52 30.05 51.18
N ALA A 373 -0.58 30.82 51.07
CA ALA A 373 -1.43 31.29 52.18
C ALA A 373 -2.35 32.44 51.74
N GLY A 374 -3.63 32.36 52.12
CA GLY A 374 -4.53 33.52 52.24
C GLY A 374 -5.77 33.45 51.35
N GLY A 375 -6.94 33.31 51.97
CA GLY A 375 -8.22 33.08 51.27
C GLY A 375 -9.09 34.30 51.07
N GLY A 376 -10.24 34.07 50.41
CA GLY A 376 -11.50 34.80 50.61
C GLY A 376 -11.92 35.78 49.51
N GLY A 377 -12.97 35.41 48.75
CA GLY A 377 -14.11 36.29 48.45
C GLY A 377 -14.09 37.22 47.23
N ASP A 378 -15.06 36.98 46.34
CA ASP A 378 -15.81 37.93 45.49
C ASP A 378 -15.30 38.43 44.12
N GLU A 379 -16.29 38.93 43.38
CA GLU A 379 -16.56 38.87 41.93
C GLU A 379 -15.70 39.76 40.99
N ALA A 380 -15.63 39.27 39.73
CA ALA A 380 -15.53 39.98 38.44
C ALA A 380 -14.59 41.20 38.27
N LYS A 381 -13.61 41.06 37.36
CA LYS A 381 -13.37 41.99 36.24
C LYS A 381 -12.34 41.43 35.23
N GLU A 382 -12.79 41.26 33.99
CA GLU A 382 -11.91 41.30 32.82
C GLU A 382 -11.20 42.67 32.75
N THR A 383 -10.04 42.69 32.08
CA THR A 383 -9.10 43.81 31.91
C THR A 383 -8.13 43.99 33.07
N ASP A 384 -6.95 43.36 32.98
CA ASP A 384 -5.66 44.07 32.87
C ASP A 384 -4.49 43.07 32.96
N ALA A 385 -3.90 42.73 31.82
CA ALA A 385 -2.58 42.09 31.73
C ALA A 385 -2.05 42.26 30.31
N LEU A 386 -1.92 43.51 29.88
CA LEU A 386 -1.37 43.87 28.58
C LEU A 386 -0.17 44.79 28.81
N LEU A 387 0.96 44.23 29.28
CA LEU A 387 2.31 44.80 29.16
C LEU A 387 3.34 43.86 29.79
N GLY A 388 4.13 43.17 28.97
CA GLY A 388 5.34 42.47 29.44
C GLY A 388 5.60 41.06 28.89
N SER A 389 5.34 40.79 27.60
CA SER A 389 6.02 39.67 26.92
C SER A 389 6.30 40.06 25.48
N GLU A 390 7.53 39.82 25.01
CA GLU A 390 7.88 39.96 23.61
C GLU A 390 6.89 39.15 22.76
N PRO A 391 6.42 39.65 21.61
CA PRO A 391 5.50 38.89 20.78
C PRO A 391 6.21 37.63 20.32
N ALA A 392 5.73 36.46 20.76
CA ALA A 392 6.14 35.19 20.17
C ALA A 392 6.06 35.32 18.66
N SER A 393 7.16 34.99 17.96
CA SER A 393 7.21 35.15 16.51
C SER A 393 6.02 34.42 15.87
N ALA A 394 5.49 34.96 14.76
CA ALA A 394 4.36 34.34 14.06
C ALA A 394 4.65 32.86 13.73
N ASP A 395 5.91 32.56 13.44
CA ASP A 395 6.44 31.23 13.15
C ASP A 395 6.41 30.31 14.38
N ASP A 396 6.79 30.81 15.56
CA ASP A 396 6.70 30.04 16.82
C ASP A 396 5.26 29.64 17.15
N LYS A 397 4.29 30.50 16.82
CA LYS A 397 2.87 30.19 16.95
C LYS A 397 2.43 29.15 15.92
N ALA A 398 2.91 29.27 14.68
CA ALA A 398 2.63 28.30 13.62
C ALA A 398 3.13 26.90 13.97
N TYR A 399 4.39 26.76 14.40
CA TYR A 399 4.97 25.48 14.81
C TYR A 399 4.26 24.85 16.01
N ARG A 400 3.83 25.65 17.00
CA ARG A 400 3.03 25.15 18.13
C ARG A 400 1.70 24.57 17.68
N ASN A 401 1.02 25.24 16.75
CA ASN A 401 -0.24 24.75 16.20
C ASN A 401 -0.03 23.46 15.39
N ILE A 402 0.99 23.40 14.53
CA ILE A 402 1.33 22.19 13.75
C ILE A 402 1.64 21.02 14.67
N ARG A 403 2.44 21.23 15.73
CA ARG A 403 2.72 20.18 16.72
C ARG A 403 1.46 19.67 17.39
N SER A 404 0.54 20.56 17.79
CA SER A 404 -0.73 20.17 18.42
C SER A 404 -1.68 19.43 17.46
N ILE A 405 -1.54 19.64 16.15
CA ILE A 405 -2.26 18.88 15.12
C ILE A 405 -1.61 17.49 14.95
N LEU A 406 -0.30 17.42 14.75
CA LEU A 406 0.44 16.17 14.55
C LEU A 406 0.45 15.25 15.78
N GLU A 407 0.40 15.82 16.98
CA GLU A 407 0.19 15.08 18.22
C GLU A 407 -1.22 14.49 18.30
N GLY A 408 -2.19 15.03 17.54
CA GLY A 408 -3.60 14.60 17.57
C GLY A 408 -4.45 15.29 18.63
N SER A 409 -3.86 16.10 19.51
CA SER A 409 -4.58 16.76 20.61
C SER A 409 -5.70 17.70 20.11
N LYS A 410 -5.49 18.39 18.99
CA LYS A 410 -6.56 19.18 18.34
C LYS A 410 -7.62 18.31 17.69
N THR A 411 -7.22 17.33 16.88
CA THR A 411 -8.14 16.47 16.13
C THR A 411 -9.07 15.70 17.05
N ILE A 412 -8.54 15.12 18.13
CA ILE A 412 -9.32 14.42 19.16
C ILE A 412 -10.35 15.37 19.79
N ARG A 413 -9.94 16.58 20.16
CA ARG A 413 -10.82 17.55 20.83
C ARG A 413 -11.97 17.98 19.93
N LEU A 414 -11.69 18.27 18.65
CA LEU A 414 -12.71 18.66 17.69
C LEU A 414 -13.71 17.52 17.43
N ASN A 415 -13.21 16.29 17.27
CA ASN A 415 -14.06 15.11 17.10
C ASN A 415 -14.91 14.83 18.34
N LEU A 416 -14.35 14.96 19.54
CA LEU A 416 -15.08 14.80 20.80
C LEU A 416 -16.21 15.85 20.94
N GLU A 417 -15.92 17.11 20.63
CA GLU A 417 -16.91 18.20 20.68
C GLU A 417 -18.03 17.98 19.66
N PHE A 418 -17.69 17.51 18.46
CA PHE A 418 -18.66 17.14 17.43
C PHE A 418 -19.58 16.01 17.89
N LEU A 419 -19.02 14.92 18.40
CA LEU A 419 -19.77 13.75 18.87
C LEU A 419 -20.62 14.06 20.11
N TYR A 420 -20.11 14.91 21.01
CA TYR A 420 -20.85 15.35 22.19
C TYR A 420 -22.07 16.19 21.81
N ARG A 421 -21.91 17.15 20.89
CA ARG A 421 -23.01 18.04 20.46
C ARG A 421 -24.04 17.34 19.59
N ASN A 422 -23.61 16.48 18.69
CA ASN A 422 -24.48 15.79 17.72
C ASN A 422 -24.80 14.37 18.16
N ASN A 423 -25.08 14.18 19.45
CA ASN A 423 -25.49 12.88 19.95
C ASN A 423 -27.00 12.64 19.70
N HIS A 424 -27.29 11.76 18.75
CA HIS A 424 -28.66 11.33 18.40
C HIS A 424 -28.99 9.90 18.87
N THR A 425 -28.30 9.38 19.89
CA THR A 425 -28.57 8.04 20.43
C THR A 425 -29.93 7.96 21.11
N ASP A 426 -30.73 6.95 20.74
CA ASP A 426 -32.01 6.67 21.38
C ASP A 426 -31.84 5.69 22.55
N LEU A 427 -31.98 6.21 23.78
CA LEU A 427 -31.91 5.40 25.00
C LEU A 427 -33.10 4.45 25.17
N THR A 428 -34.23 4.68 24.49
CA THR A 428 -35.39 3.79 24.58
C THR A 428 -35.11 2.43 23.94
N ILE A 429 -34.30 2.39 22.88
CA ILE A 429 -33.84 1.14 22.26
C ILE A 429 -32.99 0.35 23.25
N LEU A 430 -32.02 0.99 23.90
CA LEU A 430 -31.17 0.34 24.91
C LEU A 430 -31.98 -0.20 26.10
N ASN A 431 -32.96 0.57 26.58
CA ASN A 431 -33.85 0.12 27.65
C ASN A 431 -34.68 -1.09 27.23
N LYS A 432 -35.25 -1.10 26.02
CA LYS A 432 -36.00 -2.27 25.49
C LYS A 432 -35.11 -3.51 25.35
N VAL A 433 -33.88 -3.34 24.86
CA VAL A 433 -32.91 -4.44 24.73
C VAL A 433 -32.53 -4.99 26.11
N ARG A 434 -32.28 -4.11 27.08
CA ARG A 434 -32.05 -4.50 28.49
C ARG A 434 -33.24 -5.27 29.06
N ASP A 435 -34.46 -4.78 28.86
CA ASP A 435 -35.68 -5.40 29.42
C ASP A 435 -36.02 -6.75 28.80
N SER A 436 -35.60 -6.96 27.54
CA SER A 436 -35.79 -8.23 26.84
C SER A 436 -34.78 -9.31 27.26
N LEU A 437 -33.73 -8.94 28.00
CA LEU A 437 -32.60 -9.79 28.30
C LEU A 437 -32.37 -9.94 29.80
N GLU A 438 -32.15 -11.17 30.27
CA GLU A 438 -31.92 -11.40 31.71
C GLU A 438 -30.54 -10.87 32.15
N GLY A 439 -30.54 -9.84 33.01
CA GLY A 439 -29.32 -9.16 33.47
C GLY A 439 -28.39 -9.99 34.38
N ARG A 440 -28.80 -11.17 34.86
CA ARG A 440 -27.91 -12.09 35.61
C ARG A 440 -27.08 -12.99 34.69
N ASN A 441 -27.52 -13.19 33.45
CA ASN A 441 -26.76 -13.95 32.47
C ASN A 441 -25.58 -13.11 31.98
N SER A 442 -24.37 -13.60 32.24
CA SER A 442 -23.13 -12.89 31.88
C SER A 442 -23.02 -12.54 30.38
N ILE A 443 -23.56 -13.38 29.50
CA ILE A 443 -23.53 -13.16 28.04
C ILE A 443 -24.41 -11.97 27.69
N PHE A 444 -25.65 -11.96 28.20
CA PHE A 444 -26.61 -10.90 27.95
C PHE A 444 -26.19 -9.57 28.58
N HIS A 445 -25.66 -9.60 29.80
CA HIS A 445 -25.10 -8.41 30.43
C HIS A 445 -23.98 -7.80 29.57
N THR A 446 -23.07 -8.66 29.07
CA THR A 446 -21.96 -8.24 28.20
C THR A 446 -22.47 -7.69 26.87
N ALA A 447 -23.48 -8.31 26.27
CA ALA A 447 -24.10 -7.84 25.02
C ALA A 447 -24.69 -6.43 25.18
N VAL A 448 -25.52 -6.20 26.19
CA VAL A 448 -26.11 -4.87 26.47
C VAL A 448 -25.03 -3.82 26.77
N THR A 449 -23.99 -4.23 27.51
CA THR A 449 -22.83 -3.37 27.82
C THR A 449 -22.12 -2.93 26.52
N PHE A 450 -21.88 -3.85 25.58
CA PHE A 450 -21.29 -3.52 24.29
C PHE A 450 -22.21 -2.67 23.43
N CYS A 451 -23.52 -2.94 23.39
CA CYS A 451 -24.48 -2.10 22.69
C CYS A 451 -24.40 -0.66 23.17
N ASN A 452 -24.41 -0.43 24.49
CA ASN A 452 -24.26 0.92 25.04
C ASN A 452 -22.91 1.55 24.70
N ALA A 453 -21.82 0.80 24.86
CA ALA A 453 -20.47 1.28 24.58
C ALA A 453 -20.28 1.73 23.12
N LEU A 454 -20.79 0.94 22.17
CA LEU A 454 -20.69 1.22 20.74
C LEU A 454 -21.63 2.36 20.31
N MET A 455 -22.87 2.38 20.82
CA MET A 455 -23.81 3.46 20.51
C MET A 455 -23.33 4.82 21.03
N ASN A 456 -22.70 4.85 22.20
CA ASN A 456 -22.20 6.07 22.83
C ASN A 456 -20.68 6.26 22.72
N GLN A 457 -20.02 5.65 21.73
CA GLN A 457 -18.56 5.76 21.58
C GLN A 457 -18.13 7.22 21.41
N GLY A 458 -17.25 7.71 22.29
CA GLY A 458 -16.69 9.07 22.22
C GLY A 458 -17.68 10.20 22.45
N THR A 459 -18.95 9.93 22.77
CA THR A 459 -19.96 10.95 23.06
C THR A 459 -19.91 11.43 24.51
N THR A 460 -19.15 10.74 25.38
CA THR A 460 -19.09 10.97 26.83
C THR A 460 -20.42 10.82 27.58
N ASN A 461 -21.46 10.32 26.91
CA ASN A 461 -22.78 10.12 27.50
C ASN A 461 -22.86 8.76 28.20
N ASP A 462 -22.63 8.75 29.52
CA ASP A 462 -22.74 7.56 30.37
C ASP A 462 -24.10 7.46 31.09
N LYS A 463 -25.10 8.24 30.66
CA LYS A 463 -26.43 8.31 31.29
C LYS A 463 -27.10 6.95 31.43
N PHE A 464 -26.98 6.07 30.44
CA PHE A 464 -27.55 4.73 30.51
C PHE A 464 -27.05 3.94 31.74
N PHE A 465 -25.76 4.03 32.08
CA PHE A 465 -25.23 3.35 33.26
C PHE A 465 -25.67 4.00 34.57
N ARG A 466 -25.79 5.34 34.60
CA ARG A 466 -26.26 6.09 35.77
C ARG A 466 -27.73 5.82 36.08
N ASP A 467 -28.57 5.74 35.05
CA ASP A 467 -29.99 5.45 35.21
C ASP A 467 -30.23 3.97 35.59
N ASN A 468 -29.26 3.09 35.36
CA ASN A 468 -29.38 1.64 35.50
C ASN A 468 -28.36 1.00 36.47
N LEU A 469 -28.07 1.67 37.58
CA LEU A 469 -27.10 1.18 38.57
C LEU A 469 -27.45 -0.18 39.16
N GLU A 470 -28.75 -0.46 39.39
CA GLU A 470 -29.19 -1.77 39.90
C GLU A 470 -28.90 -2.90 38.91
N TRP A 471 -29.12 -2.65 37.62
CA TRP A 471 -28.78 -3.60 36.56
C TRP A 471 -27.26 -3.79 36.45
N LEU A 472 -26.50 -2.69 36.45
CA LEU A 472 -25.04 -2.70 36.42
C LEU A 472 -24.43 -3.45 37.63
N GLY A 473 -25.08 -3.36 38.79
CA GLY A 473 -24.70 -4.08 40.01
C GLY A 473 -24.86 -5.60 39.92
N LYS A 474 -25.67 -6.11 38.97
CA LYS A 474 -25.85 -7.56 38.72
C LYS A 474 -24.64 -8.18 38.00
N ALA A 475 -23.71 -7.37 37.51
CA ALA A 475 -22.48 -7.84 36.87
C ALA A 475 -21.54 -8.55 37.86
N VAL A 476 -21.13 -9.77 37.50
CA VAL A 476 -20.20 -10.62 38.27
C VAL A 476 -18.96 -10.97 37.43
N ASN A 477 -17.79 -11.04 38.07
CA ASN A 477 -16.51 -11.43 37.45
C ASN A 477 -16.20 -10.64 36.17
N TRP A 478 -16.02 -11.33 35.04
CA TRP A 478 -15.66 -10.74 33.74
C TRP A 478 -16.71 -9.80 33.17
N SER A 479 -18.00 -9.98 33.47
CA SER A 479 -19.01 -8.99 33.06
C SER A 479 -18.81 -7.63 33.74
N LYS A 480 -18.27 -7.62 34.97
CA LYS A 480 -17.89 -6.39 35.70
C LYS A 480 -16.63 -5.75 35.16
N PHE A 481 -15.67 -6.58 34.71
CA PHE A 481 -14.49 -6.13 33.96
C PHE A 481 -14.93 -5.40 32.68
N THR A 482 -15.77 -6.03 31.87
CA THR A 482 -16.26 -5.45 30.60
C THR A 482 -17.10 -4.19 30.83
N ALA A 483 -17.96 -4.17 31.86
CA ALA A 483 -18.74 -2.99 32.22
C ALA A 483 -17.88 -1.79 32.60
N THR A 484 -16.77 -2.02 33.33
CA THR A 484 -15.82 -0.95 33.66
C THR A 484 -15.02 -0.52 32.43
N ALA A 485 -14.61 -1.48 31.59
CA ALA A 485 -13.92 -1.22 30.33
C ALA A 485 -14.75 -0.39 29.33
N ALA A 486 -16.08 -0.61 29.30
CA ALA A 486 -17.01 0.11 28.44
C ALA A 486 -17.02 1.62 28.66
N LEU A 487 -16.75 2.09 29.89
CA LEU A 487 -16.57 3.51 30.17
C LEU A 487 -15.42 4.11 29.35
N GLY A 488 -14.36 3.34 29.10
CA GLY A 488 -13.25 3.79 28.26
C GLY A 488 -13.64 4.03 26.80
N VAL A 489 -14.60 3.26 26.27
CA VAL A 489 -15.12 3.43 24.91
C VAL A 489 -16.04 4.66 24.83
N ILE A 490 -16.91 4.84 25.82
CA ILE A 490 -17.83 5.99 25.90
C ILE A 490 -17.06 7.30 26.03
N HIS A 491 -15.99 7.30 26.82
CA HIS A 491 -15.15 8.47 27.06
C HIS A 491 -13.87 8.50 26.22
N ARG A 492 -13.84 7.77 25.08
CA ARG A 492 -12.70 7.76 24.18
C ARG A 492 -12.32 9.18 23.76
N GLY A 493 -11.05 9.56 23.91
CA GLY A 493 -10.55 10.89 23.58
C GLY A 493 -10.75 11.96 24.65
N ASN A 494 -11.41 11.69 25.78
CA ASN A 494 -11.51 12.64 26.89
C ASN A 494 -10.24 12.63 27.77
N LEU A 495 -9.12 13.12 27.22
CA LEU A 495 -7.80 13.00 27.83
C LEU A 495 -7.67 13.76 29.16
N SER A 496 -8.34 14.92 29.29
CA SER A 496 -8.20 15.82 30.44
C SER A 496 -8.88 15.30 31.72
N GLN A 497 -10.05 14.66 31.58
CA GLN A 497 -10.85 14.21 32.73
C GLN A 497 -10.78 12.70 32.97
N SER A 498 -10.07 11.94 32.12
CA SER A 498 -10.08 10.47 32.17
C SER A 498 -9.66 9.90 33.52
N ARG A 499 -8.66 10.52 34.17
CA ARG A 499 -8.17 10.09 35.49
C ARG A 499 -9.22 10.30 36.58
N LYS A 500 -9.87 11.46 36.60
CA LYS A 500 -10.87 11.83 37.61
C LYS A 500 -12.14 10.97 37.47
N LEU A 501 -12.50 10.62 36.24
CA LEU A 501 -13.63 9.73 35.95
C LEU A 501 -13.37 8.29 36.43
N LEU A 502 -12.17 7.76 36.17
CA LEU A 502 -11.83 6.37 36.48
C LEU A 502 -11.27 6.19 37.90
N GLU A 503 -10.95 7.28 38.61
CA GLU A 503 -10.44 7.27 39.98
C GLU A 503 -11.20 6.37 40.97
N PRO A 504 -12.55 6.26 40.92
CA PRO A 504 -13.29 5.35 41.80
C PRO A 504 -13.03 3.87 41.54
N TYR A 505 -12.55 3.53 40.34
CA TYR A 505 -12.34 2.16 39.88
C TYR A 505 -10.86 1.79 39.74
N LEU A 506 -9.95 2.77 39.80
CA LEU A 506 -8.51 2.54 39.68
C LEU A 506 -7.91 1.92 40.96
N PRO A 507 -6.85 1.10 40.83
CA PRO A 507 -6.13 0.57 41.99
C PRO A 507 -5.55 1.72 42.83
N ARG A 508 -5.76 1.68 44.15
CA ARG A 508 -5.16 2.62 45.11
C ARG A 508 -4.11 1.91 45.95
N GLN A 509 -2.97 2.58 46.18
CA GLN A 509 -1.98 2.11 47.15
C GLN A 509 -2.54 2.31 48.57
N GLY A 510 -2.70 1.22 49.32
CA GLY A 510 -3.16 1.25 50.72
C GLY A 510 -4.50 0.56 50.97
N GLY A 511 -4.52 -0.78 50.85
CA GLY A 511 -5.34 -1.72 51.65
C GLY A 511 -6.88 -1.70 51.55
N LEU A 512 -7.52 -0.58 51.25
CA LEU A 512 -8.96 -0.49 51.03
C LEU A 512 -9.24 -0.26 49.54
N GLY A 513 -9.18 -1.35 48.78
CA GLY A 513 -9.46 -1.32 47.35
C GLY A 513 -10.87 -0.79 47.07
N SER A 514 -10.97 0.32 46.33
CA SER A 514 -12.25 0.82 45.81
C SER A 514 -12.67 -0.08 44.63
N GLY A 515 -13.44 -1.14 44.93
CA GLY A 515 -14.02 -2.03 43.93
C GLY A 515 -13.35 -3.40 43.77
N SER A 516 -13.99 -4.29 43.00
CA SER A 516 -13.48 -5.66 42.77
C SER A 516 -12.24 -5.67 41.88
N ILE A 517 -11.41 -6.73 41.98
CA ILE A 517 -10.23 -6.93 41.11
C ILE A 517 -10.54 -6.86 39.61
N PHE A 518 -11.75 -7.28 39.22
CA PHE A 518 -12.25 -7.20 37.85
C PHE A 518 -12.54 -5.77 37.43
N SER A 519 -13.09 -4.94 38.33
CA SER A 519 -13.32 -3.53 38.05
C SER A 519 -12.00 -2.76 37.98
N GLN A 520 -11.04 -3.07 38.86
CA GLN A 520 -9.69 -2.50 38.82
C GLN A 520 -8.94 -2.83 37.52
N GLY A 521 -8.96 -4.09 37.09
CA GLY A 521 -8.42 -4.49 35.79
C GLY A 521 -9.16 -3.80 34.63
N GLY A 522 -10.48 -3.75 34.68
CA GLY A 522 -11.30 -3.09 33.66
C GLY A 522 -11.05 -1.58 33.57
N ALA A 523 -10.73 -0.92 34.69
CA ALA A 523 -10.40 0.50 34.74
C ALA A 523 -9.04 0.80 34.09
N LEU A 524 -8.02 -0.04 34.30
CA LEU A 524 -6.74 0.09 33.61
C LEU A 524 -6.89 -0.11 32.09
N TYR A 525 -7.73 -1.06 31.69
CA TYR A 525 -8.06 -1.26 30.28
C TYR A 525 -8.83 -0.06 29.69
N ALA A 526 -9.83 0.46 30.41
CA ALA A 526 -10.56 1.67 30.04
C ALA A 526 -9.63 2.88 29.90
N TYR A 527 -8.67 3.05 30.81
CA TYR A 527 -7.71 4.14 30.76
C TYR A 527 -6.86 4.08 29.49
N GLY A 528 -6.40 2.89 29.09
CA GLY A 528 -5.71 2.70 27.81
C GLY A 528 -6.59 2.95 26.59
N LEU A 529 -7.87 2.55 26.62
CA LEU A 529 -8.83 2.83 25.53
C LEU A 529 -9.07 4.33 25.32
N ILE A 530 -9.11 5.11 26.41
CA ILE A 530 -9.27 6.57 26.33
C ILE A 530 -8.04 7.22 25.67
N HIS A 531 -6.86 6.70 26.01
CA HIS A 531 -5.54 7.19 25.58
C HIS A 531 -4.97 6.42 24.37
N ALA A 532 -5.81 5.75 23.59
CA ALA A 532 -5.38 4.94 22.45
C ALA A 532 -4.56 5.77 21.44
N ASN A 533 -3.37 5.29 21.08
CA ASN A 533 -2.36 5.94 20.23
C ASN A 533 -1.78 7.27 20.76
N HIS A 534 -2.28 7.81 21.87
CA HIS A 534 -1.94 9.15 22.38
C HIS A 534 -1.38 9.08 23.81
N GLY A 535 -0.79 7.94 24.15
CA GLY A 535 -0.55 7.55 25.52
C GLY A 535 0.69 8.12 26.19
N ALA A 536 1.39 9.13 25.66
CA ALA A 536 2.68 9.57 26.23
C ALA A 536 2.61 9.77 27.77
N ASP A 537 1.58 10.46 28.25
CA ASP A 537 1.35 10.69 29.68
C ASP A 537 0.73 9.47 30.42
N ALA A 538 -0.01 8.64 29.70
CA ALA A 538 -0.72 7.47 30.26
C ALA A 538 0.17 6.22 30.37
N LEU A 539 1.20 6.11 29.53
CA LEU A 539 2.07 4.95 29.40
C LEU A 539 2.87 4.71 30.68
N ASP A 540 3.46 5.75 31.24
CA ASP A 540 4.25 5.63 32.48
C ASP A 540 3.38 5.20 33.66
N TYR A 541 2.17 5.74 33.75
CA TYR A 541 1.19 5.32 34.75
C TYR A 541 0.80 3.85 34.57
N LEU A 542 0.39 3.45 33.36
CA LEU A 542 -0.03 2.07 33.06
C LEU A 542 1.11 1.07 33.27
N LYS A 543 2.34 1.44 32.90
CA LYS A 543 3.54 0.63 33.11
C LYS A 543 3.84 0.44 34.60
N THR A 544 3.73 1.51 35.38
CA THR A 544 3.91 1.45 36.84
C THR A 544 2.86 0.56 37.49
N GLN A 545 1.58 0.73 37.13
CA GLN A 545 0.48 -0.09 37.65
C GLN A 545 0.61 -1.55 37.23
N PHE A 546 1.02 -1.82 35.99
CA PHE A 546 1.25 -3.18 35.49
C PHE A 546 2.42 -3.88 36.20
N ALA A 547 3.50 -3.16 36.47
CA ALA A 547 4.66 -3.70 37.19
C ALA A 547 4.35 -3.99 38.67
N GLN A 548 3.55 -3.13 39.32
CA GLN A 548 3.15 -3.28 40.72
C GLN A 548 2.01 -4.28 40.94
N ALA A 549 1.25 -4.63 39.90
CA ALA A 549 0.13 -5.56 40.04
C ALA A 549 0.58 -7.00 40.31
N GLU A 550 0.07 -7.59 41.39
CA GLU A 550 0.27 -9.00 41.73
C GLU A 550 -0.83 -9.90 41.14
N GLN A 551 -2.06 -9.40 41.09
CA GLN A 551 -3.24 -10.14 40.64
C GLN A 551 -3.30 -10.25 39.11
N GLU A 552 -3.51 -11.46 38.58
CA GLU A 552 -3.53 -11.72 37.13
C GLU A 552 -4.61 -10.93 36.39
N VAL A 553 -5.78 -10.72 37.00
CA VAL A 553 -6.88 -9.95 36.38
C VAL A 553 -6.53 -8.48 36.19
N VAL A 554 -5.80 -7.90 37.15
CA VAL A 554 -5.33 -6.50 37.07
C VAL A 554 -4.17 -6.40 36.07
N GLN A 555 -3.27 -7.38 36.06
CA GLN A 555 -2.21 -7.49 35.04
C GLN A 555 -2.80 -7.64 33.63
N HIS A 556 -3.87 -8.40 33.46
CA HIS A 556 -4.56 -8.56 32.18
C HIS A 556 -5.09 -7.22 31.66
N GLY A 557 -5.81 -6.47 32.50
CA GLY A 557 -6.31 -5.14 32.14
C GLY A 557 -5.18 -4.12 31.90
N GLY A 558 -4.14 -4.14 32.73
CA GLY A 558 -2.95 -3.31 32.56
C GLY A 558 -2.18 -3.61 31.28
N ALA A 559 -2.01 -4.88 30.91
CA ALA A 559 -1.34 -5.28 29.67
C ALA A 559 -2.13 -4.85 28.43
N LEU A 560 -3.45 -5.04 28.43
CA LEU A 560 -4.31 -4.58 27.34
C LEU A 560 -4.30 -3.06 27.22
N GLY A 561 -4.43 -2.34 28.35
CA GLY A 561 -4.37 -0.88 28.36
C GLY A 561 -3.03 -0.33 27.88
N LEU A 562 -1.92 -0.91 28.35
CA LEU A 562 -0.56 -0.53 27.95
C LEU A 562 -0.33 -0.80 26.46
N GLY A 563 -0.79 -1.93 25.95
CA GLY A 563 -0.67 -2.28 24.53
C GLY A 563 -1.42 -1.32 23.61
N ILE A 564 -2.62 -0.88 24.00
CA ILE A 564 -3.42 0.08 23.22
C ILE A 564 -2.85 1.50 23.31
N ALA A 565 -2.44 1.93 24.51
CA ALA A 565 -1.84 3.25 24.70
C ALA A 565 -0.48 3.38 23.97
N GLY A 566 0.27 2.29 23.85
CA GLY A 566 1.59 2.23 23.22
C GLY A 566 1.62 1.60 21.84
N MET A 567 0.47 1.47 21.17
CA MET A 567 0.37 0.80 19.88
C MET A 567 1.22 1.50 18.82
N ALA A 568 2.02 0.72 18.07
CA ALA A 568 2.85 1.19 16.95
C ALA A 568 3.84 2.33 17.30
N THR A 569 4.25 2.45 18.57
CA THR A 569 5.22 3.47 19.01
C THR A 569 6.69 3.10 18.76
N GLY A 570 6.99 1.84 18.42
CA GLY A 570 8.36 1.36 18.21
C GLY A 570 9.22 1.26 19.47
N ASP A 571 8.69 1.61 20.66
CA ASP A 571 9.47 1.60 21.90
C ASP A 571 9.70 0.18 22.43
N THR A 572 10.94 -0.29 22.28
CA THR A 572 11.39 -1.60 22.77
C THR A 572 11.24 -1.74 24.29
N ARG A 573 11.21 -0.63 25.04
CA ARG A 573 11.08 -0.63 26.51
C ARG A 573 9.69 -1.05 26.99
N LEU A 574 8.66 -0.96 26.13
CA LEU A 574 7.33 -1.50 26.40
C LEU A 574 7.35 -3.04 26.29
N SER A 575 8.12 -3.58 25.34
CA SER A 575 8.24 -5.03 25.12
C SER A 575 8.99 -5.75 26.27
N THR A 576 9.83 -5.02 27.02
CA THR A 576 10.68 -5.55 28.09
C THR A 576 10.11 -5.39 29.50
N ALA A 577 8.94 -4.76 29.66
CA ALA A 577 8.39 -4.40 30.98
C ALA A 577 8.13 -5.61 31.92
N ARG A 578 8.03 -6.84 31.39
CA ARG A 578 8.11 -8.08 32.20
C ARG A 578 8.47 -9.30 31.32
N PRO A 579 9.64 -9.94 31.49
CA PRO A 579 10.11 -11.05 30.65
C PRO A 579 9.21 -12.31 30.65
N SER A 580 8.41 -12.53 31.70
CA SER A 580 7.51 -13.68 31.83
C SER A 580 6.19 -13.49 31.06
N ALA A 581 5.61 -12.28 31.12
CA ALA A 581 4.42 -11.91 30.35
C ALA A 581 4.76 -11.67 28.87
N SER A 582 5.96 -11.14 28.58
CA SER A 582 6.44 -10.95 27.21
C SER A 582 6.65 -12.28 26.49
N ARG A 583 7.09 -13.38 27.14
CA ARG A 583 7.12 -14.71 26.49
C ARG A 583 5.75 -15.16 26.01
N TRP A 584 4.70 -14.88 26.76
CA TRP A 584 3.32 -15.25 26.38
C TRP A 584 2.85 -14.39 25.20
N ALA A 585 3.01 -13.06 25.29
CA ALA A 585 2.69 -12.11 24.23
C ALA A 585 3.50 -12.35 22.95
N SER A 586 4.82 -12.58 23.06
CA SER A 586 5.70 -12.93 21.94
C SER A 586 5.32 -14.27 21.30
N SER A 587 4.86 -15.26 22.06
CA SER A 587 4.39 -16.55 21.48
C SER A 587 3.06 -16.41 20.71
N CYS A 588 2.19 -15.49 21.14
CA CYS A 588 0.94 -15.18 20.45
C CYS A 588 1.22 -14.30 19.22
N TRP A 589 2.11 -13.31 19.34
CA TRP A 589 2.50 -12.43 18.25
C TRP A 589 3.26 -13.18 17.16
N ALA A 590 4.19 -14.07 17.50
CA ALA A 590 4.87 -14.97 16.56
C ALA A 590 3.91 -15.93 15.84
N ARG A 591 2.83 -16.36 16.49
CA ARG A 591 1.77 -17.16 15.87
C ARG A 591 0.85 -16.35 14.96
N ALA A 592 0.66 -15.07 15.23
CA ALA A 592 -0.10 -14.16 14.38
C ALA A 592 0.71 -13.75 13.13
N THR A 593 1.97 -13.37 13.29
CA THR A 593 2.86 -12.95 12.18
C THR A 593 3.21 -14.11 11.24
N SER A 594 3.38 -15.33 11.76
CA SER A 594 3.58 -16.54 10.91
C SER A 594 2.33 -16.92 10.08
N ARG A 595 1.13 -16.49 10.49
CA ARG A 595 -0.10 -16.65 9.69
C ARG A 595 -0.29 -15.54 8.67
N LEU A 596 0.17 -14.32 8.97
CA LEU A 596 0.16 -13.19 8.05
C LEU A 596 1.23 -13.27 6.97
N SER A 597 2.40 -13.87 7.24
CA SER A 597 3.45 -14.11 6.23
C SER A 597 3.12 -15.26 5.25
N ARG A 598 2.02 -16.00 5.47
CA ARG A 598 1.56 -17.10 4.61
C ARG A 598 0.33 -16.74 3.77
N ARG A 599 -0.12 -15.49 3.82
CA ARG A 599 -1.07 -14.87 2.88
C ARG A 599 -0.33 -13.76 2.16
#